data_AF-A0A9W8NGA4-F1
#
_entry.id   AF-A0A9W8NGA4-F1
#
_cell.length_a   1.000
_cell.length_b   1.000
_cell.length_c   1.000
_cell.angle_alpha   90.00
_cell.angle_beta   90.00
_cell.angle_gamma   90.00
#
_symmetry.space_group_name_H-M   'P 1'
#
loop_
_entity.id
_entity.type
_entity.pdbx_description
1 polymer ?
#
loop_
_entity_poly.entity_id
_entity_poly.type
_entity_poly.pdbx_seq_one_letter_code
_entity_poly.pdbx_strand_id
1 'polypeptide(L)'
;MVTNWENLIHKRVALAKFCLATENFASFHALAADQARNAIVHTNLAPEHIEGVKRINTVTVDAGQQNYNEFSTQVERLKEQPGDTKTWEQKIRDSAEDAKRRSNDLIEKAARDAIAYVGSLPEPVRESAGNAFSEGMTAVIYFFEEIYRNFQFVVQAVVEFFRGIWDQITKSWTAVKIAAQAAITLINGFRPFDVPSVRHAFLPISASPSSVQDQAMSYLRQLFSDGTAVARLVISKQVHGWEIDIN
;
A
#
# COMPACT_ATOMS: atom_id res chain seq x y z
N MET A 1 -12.50 18.48 21.39
CA MET A 1 -12.04 19.23 20.20
C MET A 1 -11.02 18.32 19.54
N VAL A 2 -11.25 17.88 18.29
CA VAL A 2 -10.33 16.94 17.61
C VAL A 2 -9.07 17.71 17.21
N THR A 3 -7.89 17.22 17.59
CA THR A 3 -6.60 17.86 17.25
C THR A 3 -6.29 17.70 15.76
N ASN A 4 -5.33 18.48 15.23
CA ASN A 4 -4.95 18.40 13.82
C ASN A 4 -4.45 16.99 13.41
N TRP A 5 -3.55 16.40 14.21
CA TRP A 5 -3.06 15.03 13.99
C TRP A 5 -4.17 13.97 14.04
N GLU A 6 -5.14 14.09 14.94
CA GLU A 6 -6.24 13.13 15.06
C GLU A 6 -7.18 13.24 13.86
N ASN A 7 -7.47 14.47 13.41
CA ASN A 7 -8.20 14.73 12.17
C ASN A 7 -7.49 14.16 10.94
N LEU A 8 -6.15 14.22 10.89
CA LEU A 8 -5.37 13.64 9.80
C LEU A 8 -5.54 12.11 9.74
N ILE A 9 -5.40 11.44 10.88
CA ILE A 9 -5.60 9.98 10.99
C ILE A 9 -7.02 9.62 10.52
N HIS A 10 -8.04 10.31 11.02
CA HIS A 10 -9.43 10.08 10.63
C HIS A 10 -9.66 10.29 9.13
N LYS A 11 -9.14 11.36 8.53
CA LYS A 11 -9.26 11.62 7.09
C LYS A 11 -8.60 10.52 6.26
N ARG A 12 -7.42 10.05 6.67
CA ARG A 12 -6.69 9.01 5.94
C ARG A 12 -7.42 7.66 5.98
N VAL A 13 -7.95 7.31 7.15
CA VAL A 13 -8.76 6.10 7.35
C VAL A 13 -10.10 6.20 6.62
N ALA A 14 -10.74 7.37 6.63
CA ALA A 14 -11.98 7.60 5.87
C ALA A 14 -11.75 7.45 4.36
N LEU A 15 -10.64 7.98 3.82
CA LEU A 15 -10.26 7.76 2.43
C LEU A 15 -10.02 6.27 2.14
N ALA A 16 -9.29 5.57 3.00
CA ALA A 16 -9.05 4.13 2.84
C ALA A 16 -10.37 3.35 2.78
N LYS A 17 -11.26 3.58 3.75
CA LYS A 17 -12.61 2.97 3.77
C LYS A 17 -13.43 3.33 2.54
N PHE A 18 -13.37 4.59 2.08
CA PHE A 18 -14.07 5.02 0.88
C PHE A 18 -13.56 4.28 -0.36
N CYS A 19 -12.24 4.18 -0.53
CA CYS A 19 -11.64 3.42 -1.64
C CYS A 19 -12.06 1.96 -1.62
N LEU A 20 -12.12 1.34 -0.43
CA LEU A 20 -12.54 -0.05 -0.29
C LEU A 20 -14.04 -0.25 -0.54
N ALA A 21 -14.88 0.63 -0.01
CA ALA A 21 -16.33 0.54 -0.20
C ALA A 21 -16.77 0.80 -1.64
N THR A 22 -16.01 1.62 -2.40
CA THR A 22 -16.34 1.99 -3.77
C THR A 22 -15.51 1.25 -4.82
N GLU A 23 -14.50 0.49 -4.39
CA GLU A 23 -13.49 -0.13 -5.25
C GLU A 23 -12.80 0.88 -6.18
N ASN A 24 -12.78 2.16 -5.78
CA ASN A 24 -12.23 3.27 -6.54
C ASN A 24 -11.04 3.90 -5.81
N PHE A 25 -9.86 3.67 -6.35
CA PHE A 25 -8.59 4.13 -5.78
C PHE A 25 -8.05 5.39 -6.45
N ALA A 26 -8.75 5.98 -7.43
CA ALA A 26 -8.25 7.12 -8.19
C ALA A 26 -7.97 8.35 -7.31
N SER A 27 -8.87 8.67 -6.36
CA SER A 27 -8.66 9.76 -5.41
C SER A 27 -7.47 9.49 -4.48
N PHE A 28 -7.26 8.23 -4.12
CA PHE A 28 -6.08 7.82 -3.35
C PHE A 28 -4.79 7.98 -4.17
N HIS A 29 -4.77 7.53 -5.42
CA HIS A 29 -3.60 7.69 -6.31
C HIS A 29 -3.23 9.15 -6.51
N ALA A 30 -4.22 10.03 -6.70
CA ALA A 30 -3.99 11.47 -6.82
C ALA A 30 -3.34 12.04 -5.53
N LEU A 31 -3.82 11.62 -4.37
CA LEU A 31 -3.27 12.04 -3.08
C LEU A 31 -1.87 11.48 -2.82
N ALA A 32 -1.64 10.21 -3.14
CA ALA A 32 -0.32 9.58 -3.03
C ALA A 32 0.70 10.27 -3.96
N ALA A 33 0.31 10.62 -5.18
CA ALA A 33 1.15 11.37 -6.12
C ALA A 33 1.44 12.80 -5.65
N ASP A 34 0.51 13.44 -4.94
CA ASP A 34 0.76 14.74 -4.30
C ASP A 34 1.76 14.60 -3.13
N GLN A 35 1.59 13.61 -2.27
CA GLN A 35 2.50 13.35 -1.14
C GLN A 35 3.91 12.96 -1.59
N ALA A 36 4.05 12.20 -2.67
CA ALA A 36 5.35 11.89 -3.26
C ALA A 36 6.07 13.15 -3.79
N ARG A 37 5.31 14.19 -4.19
CA ARG A 37 5.86 15.47 -4.63
C ARG A 37 6.16 16.40 -3.44
N ASN A 38 5.34 16.34 -2.41
CA ASN A 38 5.37 17.17 -1.22
C ASN A 38 5.61 16.29 0.01
N ALA A 39 6.85 15.80 0.15
CA ALA A 39 7.22 14.90 1.25
C ALA A 39 6.84 15.51 2.61
N ILE A 40 6.20 14.70 3.45
CA ILE A 40 5.77 15.15 4.77
C ILE A 40 6.99 15.18 5.70
N VAL A 41 7.27 16.34 6.29
CA VAL A 41 8.42 16.51 7.17
C VAL A 41 8.09 15.95 8.56
N HIS A 42 8.90 15.01 9.04
CA HIS A 42 8.82 14.43 10.38
C HIS A 42 9.83 15.11 11.31
N THR A 43 9.46 16.25 11.89
CA THR A 43 10.36 16.98 12.82
C THR A 43 10.41 16.33 14.19
N ASN A 44 11.61 16.13 14.75
CA ASN A 44 11.83 15.76 16.16
C ASN A 44 11.17 14.45 16.63
N LEU A 45 10.86 13.54 15.70
CA LEU A 45 10.26 12.25 16.05
C LEU A 45 11.36 11.23 16.33
N ALA A 46 11.52 10.86 17.60
CA ALA A 46 12.51 9.88 18.02
C ALA A 46 12.27 8.51 17.34
N PRO A 47 13.33 7.72 17.04
CA PRO A 47 13.21 6.46 16.31
C PRO A 47 12.19 5.48 16.90
N GLU A 48 12.14 5.36 18.22
CA GLU A 48 11.18 4.51 18.92
C GLU A 48 9.73 4.90 18.65
N HIS A 49 9.47 6.20 18.47
CA HIS A 49 8.12 6.69 18.20
C HIS A 49 7.67 6.29 16.79
N ILE A 50 8.58 6.35 15.83
CA ILE A 50 8.37 5.91 14.45
C ILE A 50 8.12 4.42 14.37
N GLU A 51 8.91 3.62 15.08
CA GLU A 51 8.75 2.17 15.10
C GLU A 51 7.39 1.74 15.68
N GLY A 52 6.85 2.47 16.67
CA GLY A 52 5.50 2.19 17.15
C GLY A 52 4.41 2.46 16.11
N VAL A 53 4.53 3.55 15.35
CA VAL A 53 3.61 3.86 14.24
C VAL A 53 3.76 2.86 13.08
N LYS A 54 5.00 2.53 12.69
CA LYS A 54 5.28 1.51 11.67
C LYS A 54 4.65 0.18 12.03
N ARG A 55 4.82 -0.27 13.28
CA ARG A 55 4.23 -1.51 13.78
C ARG A 55 2.73 -1.57 13.58
N ILE A 56 2.00 -0.48 13.82
CA ILE A 56 0.53 -0.45 13.61
C ILE A 56 0.20 -0.69 12.14
N ASN A 57 0.90 -0.02 11.22
CA ASN A 57 0.70 -0.21 9.79
C ASN A 57 1.10 -1.62 9.31
N THR A 58 2.24 -2.13 9.77
CA THR A 58 2.73 -3.49 9.46
C THR A 58 1.75 -4.56 9.93
N VAL A 59 1.28 -4.48 11.19
CA VAL A 59 0.27 -5.40 11.73
C VAL A 59 -1.02 -5.38 10.91
N THR A 60 -1.39 -4.21 10.37
CA THR A 60 -2.56 -4.08 9.50
C THR A 60 -2.36 -4.80 8.17
N VAL A 61 -1.17 -4.70 7.56
CA VAL A 61 -0.81 -5.45 6.34
C VAL A 61 -0.80 -6.95 6.60
N ASP A 62 -0.13 -7.40 7.67
CA ASP A 62 -0.05 -8.82 8.03
C ASP A 62 -1.44 -9.43 8.24
N ALA A 63 -2.31 -8.74 8.99
CA ALA A 63 -3.67 -9.20 9.23
C ALA A 63 -4.53 -9.18 7.94
N GLY A 64 -4.34 -8.20 7.06
CA GLY A 64 -5.01 -8.18 5.76
C GLY A 64 -4.57 -9.33 4.85
N GLN A 65 -3.27 -9.67 4.88
CA GLN A 65 -2.75 -10.84 4.17
C GLN A 65 -3.34 -12.13 4.74
N GLN A 66 -3.45 -12.24 6.06
CA GLN A 66 -4.08 -13.39 6.70
C GLN A 66 -5.55 -13.53 6.27
N ASN A 67 -6.34 -12.45 6.26
CA ASN A 67 -7.73 -12.47 5.77
C ASN A 67 -7.81 -12.98 4.33
N TYR A 68 -6.88 -12.57 3.46
CA TYR A 68 -6.82 -13.05 2.07
C TYR A 68 -6.43 -14.54 1.98
N ASN A 69 -5.50 -15.01 2.81
CA ASN A 69 -5.12 -16.43 2.86
C ASN A 69 -6.31 -17.31 3.29
N GLU A 70 -7.11 -16.83 4.25
CA GLU A 70 -8.32 -17.51 4.69
C GLU A 70 -9.38 -17.56 3.59
N PHE A 71 -9.59 -16.46 2.87
CA PHE A 71 -10.42 -16.44 1.65
C PHE A 71 -9.93 -17.49 0.65
N SER A 72 -8.65 -17.44 0.27
CA SER A 72 -8.05 -18.36 -0.71
C SER A 72 -8.24 -19.81 -0.29
N THR A 73 -8.02 -20.13 0.99
CA THR A 73 -8.23 -21.47 1.55
C THR A 73 -9.70 -21.91 1.45
N GLN A 74 -10.65 -21.02 1.72
CA GLN A 74 -12.08 -21.33 1.58
C GLN A 74 -12.44 -21.61 0.12
N VAL A 75 -11.91 -20.82 -0.82
CA VAL A 75 -12.15 -21.03 -2.25
C VAL A 75 -11.52 -22.33 -2.72
N GLU A 76 -10.29 -22.66 -2.31
CA GLU A 76 -9.62 -23.92 -2.65
C GLU A 76 -10.39 -25.15 -2.18
N ARG A 77 -11.00 -25.11 -0.99
CA ARG A 77 -11.82 -26.21 -0.46
C ARG A 77 -13.05 -26.52 -1.32
N LEU A 78 -13.47 -25.61 -2.21
CA LEU A 78 -14.56 -25.90 -3.14
C LEU A 78 -14.19 -26.99 -4.15
N LYS A 79 -12.89 -27.24 -4.41
CA LYS A 79 -12.41 -28.38 -5.21
C LYS A 79 -12.95 -29.73 -4.73
N GLU A 80 -13.13 -29.87 -3.42
CA GLU A 80 -13.52 -31.11 -2.75
C GLU A 80 -15.04 -31.24 -2.62
N GLN A 81 -15.79 -30.20 -2.98
CA GLN A 81 -17.25 -30.15 -2.80
C GLN A 81 -17.96 -30.32 -4.14
N PRO A 82 -18.85 -31.31 -4.31
CA PRO A 82 -19.73 -31.32 -5.48
C PRO A 82 -20.62 -30.06 -5.46
N GLY A 83 -20.59 -29.29 -6.55
CA GLY A 83 -21.42 -28.09 -6.70
C GLY A 83 -21.50 -27.65 -8.16
N ASP A 84 -22.57 -26.92 -8.48
CA ASP A 84 -22.70 -26.26 -9.78
C ASP A 84 -22.01 -24.89 -9.77
N THR A 85 -21.80 -24.33 -10.97
CA THR A 85 -21.11 -23.06 -11.16
C THR A 85 -21.71 -21.93 -10.33
N LYS A 86 -23.05 -21.85 -10.26
CA LYS A 86 -23.76 -20.78 -9.56
C LYS A 86 -23.54 -20.86 -8.05
N THR A 87 -23.54 -22.07 -7.51
CA THR A 87 -23.31 -22.30 -6.08
C THR A 87 -21.89 -21.93 -5.68
N TRP A 88 -20.88 -22.29 -6.49
CA TRP A 88 -19.49 -21.90 -6.22
C TRP A 88 -19.28 -20.40 -6.40
N GLU A 89 -19.82 -19.79 -7.46
CA GLU A 89 -19.76 -18.35 -7.66
C GLU A 89 -20.31 -17.61 -6.44
N GLN A 90 -21.48 -18.01 -5.94
CA GLN A 90 -22.07 -17.39 -4.75
C GLN A 90 -21.18 -17.54 -3.52
N LYS A 91 -20.67 -18.76 -3.23
CA LYS A 91 -19.78 -19.00 -2.09
C LYS A 91 -18.50 -18.16 -2.15
N ILE A 92 -17.94 -18.00 -3.34
CA ILE A 92 -16.71 -17.21 -3.55
C ILE A 92 -17.00 -15.72 -3.38
N ARG A 93 -18.13 -15.23 -3.90
CA ARG A 93 -18.59 -13.85 -3.67
C ARG A 93 -18.83 -13.58 -2.18
N ASP A 94 -19.52 -14.47 -1.48
CA ASP A 94 -19.79 -14.33 -0.04
C ASP A 94 -18.49 -14.32 0.78
N SER A 95 -17.54 -15.19 0.44
CA SER A 95 -16.22 -15.23 1.09
C SER A 95 -15.40 -13.97 0.81
N ALA A 96 -15.44 -13.46 -0.43
CA ALA A 96 -14.79 -12.20 -0.78
C ALA A 96 -15.40 -11.02 0.00
N GLU A 97 -16.73 -10.91 0.06
CA GLU A 97 -17.42 -9.85 0.82
C GLU A 97 -17.13 -9.91 2.32
N ASP A 98 -17.04 -11.11 2.91
CA ASP A 98 -16.58 -11.26 4.30
C ASP A 98 -15.14 -10.78 4.50
N ALA A 99 -14.22 -11.16 3.61
CA ALA A 99 -12.83 -10.74 3.69
C ALA A 99 -12.68 -9.22 3.49
N LYS A 100 -13.49 -8.61 2.62
CA LYS A 100 -13.58 -7.15 2.44
C LYS A 100 -14.05 -6.45 3.71
N ARG A 101 -15.10 -6.96 4.36
CA ARG A 101 -15.61 -6.44 5.64
C ARG A 101 -14.53 -6.49 6.72
N ARG A 102 -13.87 -7.64 6.89
CA ARG A 102 -12.77 -7.77 7.86
C ARG A 102 -11.60 -6.83 7.55
N SER A 103 -11.32 -6.57 6.27
CA SER A 103 -10.32 -5.59 5.86
C SER A 103 -10.69 -4.16 6.27
N ASN A 104 -11.96 -3.77 6.16
CA ASN A 104 -12.44 -2.49 6.69
C ASN A 104 -12.28 -2.40 8.21
N ASP A 105 -12.62 -3.46 8.95
CA ASP A 105 -12.49 -3.52 10.40
C ASP A 105 -11.03 -3.37 10.86
N LEU A 106 -10.08 -3.95 10.09
CA LEU A 106 -8.64 -3.80 10.35
C LEU A 106 -8.19 -2.35 10.23
N ILE A 107 -8.68 -1.61 9.22
CA ILE A 107 -8.32 -0.22 9.01
C ILE A 107 -8.90 0.68 10.11
N GLU A 108 -10.13 0.40 10.56
CA GLU A 108 -10.69 1.09 11.72
C GLU A 108 -9.91 0.78 13.00
N LYS A 109 -9.49 -0.47 13.19
CA LYS A 109 -8.65 -0.85 14.32
C LYS A 109 -7.30 -0.12 14.26
N ALA A 110 -6.66 -0.06 13.11
CA ALA A 110 -5.42 0.68 12.91
C ALA A 110 -5.57 2.16 13.28
N ALA A 111 -6.70 2.78 12.93
CA ALA A 111 -7.03 4.14 13.32
C ALA A 111 -7.10 4.31 14.85
N ARG A 112 -7.84 3.42 15.53
CA ARG A 112 -7.98 3.45 16.99
C ARG A 112 -6.64 3.23 17.68
N ASP A 113 -5.85 2.27 17.21
CA ASP A 113 -4.52 1.97 17.75
C ASP A 113 -3.56 3.15 17.53
N ALA A 114 -3.60 3.78 16.36
CA ALA A 114 -2.80 4.97 16.05
C ALA A 114 -3.20 6.17 16.90
N ILE A 115 -4.50 6.42 17.08
CA ILE A 115 -4.98 7.52 17.92
C ILE A 115 -4.57 7.31 19.38
N ALA A 116 -4.71 6.09 19.90
CA ALA A 116 -4.29 5.75 21.24
C ALA A 116 -2.77 5.92 21.41
N TYR A 117 -1.98 5.41 20.46
CA TYR A 117 -0.53 5.50 20.50
C TYR A 117 -0.03 6.95 20.38
N VAL A 118 -0.44 7.69 19.34
CA VAL A 118 -0.03 9.08 19.12
C VAL A 118 -0.51 9.98 20.26
N GLY A 119 -1.73 9.76 20.77
CA GLY A 119 -2.26 10.50 21.92
C GLY A 119 -1.45 10.30 23.20
N SER A 120 -0.74 9.18 23.33
CA SER A 120 0.13 8.89 24.48
C SER A 120 1.49 9.60 24.42
N LEU A 121 1.91 10.07 23.24
CA LEU A 121 3.21 10.73 23.05
C LEU A 121 3.19 12.17 23.61
N PRO A 122 4.36 12.78 23.86
CA PRO A 122 4.46 14.20 24.18
C PRO A 122 3.83 15.08 23.09
N GLU A 123 3.10 16.12 23.49
CA GLU A 123 2.37 17.01 22.56
C GLU A 123 3.21 17.53 21.37
N PRO A 124 4.47 17.94 21.54
CA PRO A 124 5.28 18.46 20.43
C PRO A 124 5.55 17.46 19.30
N VAL A 125 5.43 16.15 19.54
CA VAL A 125 5.75 15.10 18.55
C VAL A 125 4.51 14.44 17.96
N ARG A 126 3.31 14.74 18.45
CA ARG A 126 2.07 14.06 18.02
C ARG A 126 1.73 14.31 16.55
N GLU A 127 1.95 15.53 16.07
CA GLU A 127 1.72 15.89 14.67
C GLU A 127 2.63 15.08 13.74
N SER A 128 3.93 15.03 14.05
CA SER A 128 4.88 14.23 13.27
C SER A 128 4.59 12.73 13.35
N ALA A 129 4.14 12.21 14.50
CA ALA A 129 3.71 10.81 14.61
C ALA A 129 2.44 10.51 13.78
N GLY A 130 1.47 11.43 13.76
CA GLY A 130 0.27 11.32 12.91
C GLY A 130 0.61 11.35 11.41
N ASN A 131 1.57 12.20 11.02
CA ASN A 131 2.12 12.24 9.67
C ASN A 131 2.79 10.92 9.28
N ALA A 132 3.65 10.37 10.13
CA ALA A 132 4.29 9.08 9.92
C ALA A 132 3.25 7.95 9.76
N PHE A 133 2.16 8.01 10.54
CA PHE A 133 1.08 7.04 10.40
C PHE A 133 0.39 7.17 9.05
N SER A 134 0.06 8.41 8.66
CA SER A 134 -0.59 8.69 7.38
C SER A 134 0.26 8.25 6.19
N GLU A 135 1.58 8.37 6.27
CA GLU A 135 2.50 7.92 5.24
C GLU A 135 2.48 6.39 5.14
N GLY A 136 2.65 5.67 6.25
CA GLY A 136 2.55 4.21 6.25
C GLY A 136 1.18 3.70 5.81
N MET A 137 0.10 4.42 6.12
CA MET A 137 -1.25 4.10 5.66
C MET A 137 -1.38 4.17 4.13
N THR A 138 -0.52 4.92 3.43
CA THR A 138 -0.43 4.89 1.96
C THR A 138 -0.07 3.49 1.46
N ALA A 139 0.96 2.88 2.06
CA ALA A 139 1.38 1.53 1.71
C ALA A 139 0.29 0.50 2.06
N VAL A 140 -0.40 0.69 3.19
CA VAL A 140 -1.56 -0.13 3.58
C VAL A 140 -2.67 -0.05 2.53
N ILE A 141 -3.02 1.15 2.03
CA ILE A 141 -4.08 1.30 1.01
C ILE A 141 -3.67 0.66 -0.32
N TYR A 142 -2.42 0.82 -0.78
CA TYR A 142 -1.92 0.12 -1.98
C TYR A 142 -2.01 -1.39 -1.84
N PHE A 143 -1.68 -1.91 -0.66
CA PHE A 143 -1.82 -3.34 -0.38
C PHE A 143 -3.27 -3.81 -0.47
N PHE A 144 -4.21 -3.07 0.14
CA PHE A 144 -5.62 -3.44 0.06
C PHE A 144 -6.21 -3.26 -1.35
N GLU A 145 -5.73 -2.30 -2.15
CA GLU A 145 -6.08 -2.22 -3.57
C GLU A 145 -5.76 -3.53 -4.30
N GLU A 146 -4.56 -4.07 -4.04
CA GLU A 146 -4.14 -5.33 -4.65
C GLU A 146 -4.98 -6.51 -4.16
N ILE A 147 -5.32 -6.58 -2.87
CA ILE A 147 -6.27 -7.58 -2.35
C ILE A 147 -7.59 -7.55 -3.12
N TYR A 148 -8.18 -6.36 -3.29
CA TYR A 148 -9.49 -6.22 -3.91
C TYR A 148 -9.46 -6.55 -5.40
N ARG A 149 -8.41 -6.12 -6.11
CA ARG A 149 -8.17 -6.51 -7.50
C ARG A 149 -8.12 -8.03 -7.65
N ASN A 150 -7.46 -8.71 -6.72
CA ASN A 150 -7.36 -10.17 -6.74
C ASN A 150 -8.69 -10.87 -6.36
N PHE A 151 -9.53 -10.29 -5.50
CA PHE A 151 -10.90 -10.80 -5.30
C PHE A 151 -11.72 -10.77 -6.58
N GLN A 152 -11.72 -9.63 -7.29
CA GLN A 152 -12.43 -9.50 -8.56
C GLN A 152 -11.93 -10.50 -9.60
N PHE A 153 -10.61 -10.66 -9.69
CA PHE A 153 -9.98 -11.60 -10.62
C PHE A 153 -10.40 -13.05 -10.35
N VAL A 154 -10.41 -13.47 -9.08
CA VAL A 154 -10.84 -14.82 -8.70
C VAL A 154 -12.33 -15.03 -9.02
N VAL A 155 -13.19 -14.07 -8.67
CA VAL A 155 -14.63 -14.14 -8.97
C VAL A 155 -14.89 -14.22 -10.48
N GLN A 156 -14.19 -13.42 -11.30
CA GLN A 156 -14.30 -13.47 -12.76
C GLN A 156 -13.82 -14.81 -13.32
N ALA A 157 -12.71 -15.36 -12.80
CA ALA A 157 -12.18 -16.65 -13.23
C ALA A 157 -13.13 -17.83 -12.93
N VAL A 158 -14.01 -17.73 -11.93
CA VAL A 158 -15.08 -18.71 -11.68
C VAL A 158 -16.07 -18.78 -12.84
N VAL A 159 -16.42 -17.61 -13.38
CA VAL A 159 -17.30 -17.50 -14.54
C VAL A 159 -16.67 -18.19 -15.76
N GLU A 160 -15.33 -18.28 -15.80
CA GLU A 160 -14.54 -18.88 -16.88
C GLU A 160 -14.20 -20.39 -16.71
N PHE A 161 -14.92 -21.11 -15.82
CA PHE A 161 -15.21 -22.56 -15.94
C PHE A 161 -14.15 -23.62 -15.51
N PHE A 162 -13.45 -23.42 -14.38
CA PHE A 162 -12.97 -24.51 -13.48
C PHE A 162 -11.65 -25.28 -13.69
N ARG A 163 -10.91 -25.15 -14.80
CA ARG A 163 -9.46 -25.56 -14.80
C ARG A 163 -8.51 -24.38 -14.68
N GLY A 164 -8.86 -23.22 -15.23
CA GLY A 164 -8.03 -22.00 -15.12
C GLY A 164 -8.10 -21.33 -13.74
N ILE A 165 -9.21 -21.43 -13.02
CA ILE A 165 -9.41 -20.72 -11.75
C ILE A 165 -8.34 -21.05 -10.70
N TRP A 166 -7.90 -22.31 -10.60
CA TRP A 166 -6.96 -22.70 -9.56
C TRP A 166 -5.54 -22.16 -9.80
N ASP A 167 -5.14 -22.09 -11.06
CA ASP A 167 -3.91 -21.40 -11.45
C ASP A 167 -4.03 -19.90 -11.17
N GLN A 168 -5.22 -19.32 -11.37
CA GLN A 168 -5.47 -17.91 -11.05
C GLN A 168 -5.42 -17.63 -9.56
N ILE A 169 -6.02 -18.47 -8.70
CA ILE A 169 -5.94 -18.33 -7.25
C ILE A 169 -4.49 -18.42 -6.77
N THR A 170 -3.72 -19.37 -7.30
CA THR A 170 -2.30 -19.52 -6.94
C THR A 170 -1.48 -18.29 -7.34
N LYS A 171 -1.74 -17.71 -8.52
CA LYS A 171 -1.12 -16.46 -8.96
C LYS A 171 -1.54 -15.28 -8.08
N SER A 172 -2.82 -15.17 -7.77
CA SER A 172 -3.37 -14.12 -6.92
C SER A 172 -2.84 -14.17 -5.49
N TRP A 173 -2.67 -15.36 -4.91
CA TRP A 173 -1.97 -15.54 -3.64
C TRP A 173 -0.56 -14.95 -3.72
N THR A 174 0.20 -15.36 -4.74
CA THR A 174 1.58 -14.91 -4.91
C THR A 174 1.64 -13.39 -5.04
N ALA A 175 0.74 -12.79 -5.82
CA ALA A 175 0.63 -11.34 -5.97
C ALA A 175 0.34 -10.63 -4.62
N VAL A 176 -0.64 -11.12 -3.85
CA VAL A 176 -0.97 -10.54 -2.53
C VAL A 176 0.19 -10.68 -1.54
N LYS A 177 0.90 -11.81 -1.54
CA LYS A 177 2.09 -12.00 -0.71
C LYS A 177 3.22 -11.02 -1.09
N ILE A 178 3.45 -10.83 -2.39
CA ILE A 178 4.45 -9.86 -2.88
C ILE A 178 4.04 -8.44 -2.49
N ALA A 179 2.76 -8.09 -2.62
CA ALA A 179 2.24 -6.78 -2.25
C ALA A 179 2.32 -6.53 -0.75
N ALA A 180 2.05 -7.53 0.09
CA ALA A 180 2.25 -7.44 1.54
C ALA A 180 3.72 -7.15 1.87
N GLN A 181 4.65 -7.93 1.29
CA GLN A 181 6.08 -7.72 1.50
C GLN A 181 6.52 -6.33 1.02
N ALA A 182 6.05 -5.87 -0.15
CA ALA A 182 6.34 -4.55 -0.67
C ALA A 182 5.82 -3.45 0.26
N ALA A 183 4.59 -3.57 0.75
CA ALA A 183 4.00 -2.62 1.69
C ALA A 183 4.78 -2.58 3.01
N ILE A 184 5.16 -3.72 3.57
CA ILE A 184 5.98 -3.81 4.79
C ILE A 184 7.35 -3.18 4.57
N THR A 185 8.00 -3.45 3.43
CA THR A 185 9.29 -2.82 3.08
C THR A 185 9.14 -1.30 2.97
N LEU A 186 8.07 -0.79 2.36
CA LEU A 186 7.81 0.65 2.29
C LEU A 186 7.56 1.26 3.68
N ILE A 187 6.74 0.60 4.52
CA ILE A 187 6.47 1.01 5.90
C ILE A 187 7.77 1.04 6.72
N ASN A 188 8.62 0.02 6.59
CA ASN A 188 9.87 -0.04 7.35
C ASN A 188 10.94 0.90 6.78
N GLY A 189 10.85 1.22 5.49
CA GLY A 189 11.80 2.02 4.74
C GLY A 189 11.76 3.52 5.03
N PHE A 190 10.59 4.11 5.35
CA PHE A 190 10.55 5.55 5.62
C PHE A 190 11.37 5.89 6.88
N ARG A 191 12.32 6.82 6.72
CA ARG A 191 13.14 7.36 7.81
C ARG A 191 12.79 8.84 8.00
N PRO A 192 12.69 9.34 9.24
CA PRO A 192 12.79 10.79 9.46
C PRO A 192 14.20 11.20 8.97
N PHE A 193 14.33 12.12 8.02
CA PHE A 193 15.63 12.58 7.50
C PHE A 193 16.51 13.13 8.65
N ASP A 194 17.84 12.96 8.67
CA ASP A 194 18.81 13.59 7.75
C ASP A 194 19.84 12.59 7.18
N VAL A 195 19.83 12.34 5.86
CA VAL A 195 20.96 12.46 4.91
C VAL A 195 20.36 12.32 3.50
N PRO A 196 20.46 13.33 2.62
CA PRO A 196 20.06 13.17 1.23
C PRO A 196 21.16 12.38 0.49
N SER A 197 20.93 11.10 0.20
CA SER A 197 21.72 10.42 -0.83
C SER A 197 21.07 10.72 -2.18
N VAL A 198 21.21 11.95 -2.66
CA VAL A 198 20.67 12.31 -3.97
C VAL A 198 21.45 11.55 -5.03
N ARG A 199 20.79 10.65 -5.75
CA ARG A 199 21.35 10.10 -7.00
C ARG A 199 20.82 10.93 -8.16
N HIS A 200 21.72 11.66 -8.78
CA HIS A 200 21.45 12.46 -9.98
C HIS A 200 21.87 11.69 -11.23
N ALA A 201 20.99 11.65 -12.22
CA ALA A 201 21.32 11.15 -13.55
C ALA A 201 20.89 12.14 -14.62
N PHE A 202 21.79 12.37 -15.57
CA PHE A 202 21.56 13.27 -16.69
C PHE A 202 21.54 12.49 -18.00
N LEU A 203 20.47 12.66 -18.78
CA LEU A 203 20.37 12.11 -20.13
C LEU A 203 20.40 13.26 -21.15
N PRO A 204 21.05 13.07 -22.30
CA PRO A 204 21.12 14.12 -23.33
C PRO A 204 19.72 14.46 -23.87
N ILE A 205 19.56 15.65 -24.43
CA ILE A 205 18.28 16.11 -25.00
C ILE A 205 17.74 15.21 -26.12
N SER A 206 18.62 14.45 -26.77
CA SER A 206 18.30 13.46 -27.80
C SER A 206 17.76 12.14 -27.25
N ALA A 207 17.77 11.94 -25.91
CA ALA A 207 17.23 10.74 -25.30
C ALA A 207 15.72 10.64 -25.56
N SER A 208 15.28 9.47 -26.05
CA SER A 208 13.85 9.20 -26.25
C SER A 208 13.15 9.06 -24.90
N PRO A 209 11.83 9.29 -24.83
CA PRO A 209 11.05 9.02 -23.63
C PRO A 209 11.21 7.60 -23.09
N SER A 210 11.37 6.60 -23.98
CA SER A 210 11.62 5.22 -23.58
C SER A 210 12.96 5.05 -22.87
N SER A 211 14.03 5.69 -23.35
CA SER A 211 15.34 5.65 -22.68
C SER A 211 15.33 6.34 -21.31
N VAL A 212 14.57 7.42 -21.16
CA VAL A 212 14.37 8.10 -19.87
C VAL A 212 13.62 7.18 -18.90
N GLN A 213 12.58 6.50 -19.38
CA GLN A 213 11.82 5.53 -18.60
C GLN A 213 12.68 4.32 -18.18
N ASP A 214 13.46 3.75 -19.10
CA ASP A 214 14.34 2.62 -18.81
C ASP A 214 15.39 2.98 -17.76
N GLN A 215 15.96 4.19 -17.83
CA GLN A 215 16.93 4.68 -16.87
C GLN A 215 16.29 4.88 -15.48
N ALA A 216 15.10 5.48 -15.42
CA ALA A 216 14.36 5.65 -14.17
C ALA A 216 14.00 4.29 -13.54
N MET A 217 13.55 3.33 -14.35
CA MET A 217 13.24 1.98 -13.89
C MET A 217 14.47 1.20 -13.43
N SER A 218 15.61 1.38 -14.09
CA SER A 218 16.89 0.79 -13.65
C SER A 218 17.27 1.25 -12.25
N TYR A 219 17.15 2.56 -11.98
CA TYR A 219 17.42 3.08 -10.64
C TYR A 219 16.43 2.60 -9.60
N LEU A 220 15.13 2.61 -9.91
CA LEU A 220 14.12 2.07 -9.00
C LEU A 220 14.43 0.61 -8.64
N ARG A 221 14.78 -0.22 -9.63
CA ARG A 221 15.18 -1.62 -9.38
C ARG A 221 16.41 -1.73 -8.47
N GLN A 222 17.43 -0.91 -8.70
CA GLN A 222 18.63 -0.90 -7.86
C GLN A 222 18.32 -0.44 -6.41
N LEU A 223 17.42 0.52 -6.25
CA LEU A 223 17.03 1.02 -4.93
C LEU A 223 16.19 -0.02 -4.18
N PHE A 224 15.30 -0.71 -4.89
CA PHE A 224 14.55 -1.84 -4.34
C PHE A 224 15.44 -3.04 -4.00
N SER A 225 16.53 -3.30 -4.76
CA SER A 225 17.49 -4.35 -4.42
C SER A 225 18.34 -4.00 -3.21
N ASP A 226 18.67 -2.73 -3.04
CA ASP A 226 19.54 -2.24 -1.98
C ASP A 226 18.76 -1.96 -0.67
N GLY A 227 17.43 -2.22 -0.65
CA GLY A 227 16.56 -1.94 0.50
C GLY A 227 16.51 -0.46 0.88
N THR A 228 16.88 0.43 -0.06
CA THR A 228 16.93 1.88 0.16
C THR A 228 15.56 2.45 -0.16
N ALA A 229 14.92 3.05 0.85
CA ALA A 229 13.66 3.74 0.64
C ALA A 229 13.90 4.99 -0.21
N VAL A 230 13.08 5.14 -1.26
CA VAL A 230 13.07 6.32 -2.12
C VAL A 230 11.93 7.20 -1.64
N ALA A 231 12.26 8.40 -1.18
CA ALA A 231 11.26 9.38 -0.80
C ALA A 231 10.69 10.11 -2.01
N ARG A 232 11.47 10.26 -3.11
CA ARG A 232 11.04 10.99 -4.30
C ARG A 232 11.84 10.63 -5.55
N LEU A 233 11.13 10.36 -6.65
CA LEU A 233 11.68 10.33 -8.02
C LEU A 233 11.15 11.56 -8.77
N VAL A 234 12.05 12.44 -9.21
CA VAL A 234 11.72 13.56 -10.10
C VAL A 234 12.32 13.30 -11.46
N ILE A 235 11.52 13.39 -12.51
CA ILE A 235 11.99 13.39 -13.89
C ILE A 235 11.61 14.75 -14.47
N SER A 236 12.59 15.56 -14.82
CA SER A 236 12.38 16.89 -15.39
C SER A 236 13.10 17.02 -16.73
N LYS A 237 12.47 17.72 -17.67
CA LYS A 237 13.09 18.06 -18.96
C LYS A 237 13.66 19.47 -18.88
N GLN A 238 14.98 19.56 -18.91
CA GLN A 238 15.74 20.80 -18.87
C GLN A 238 16.13 21.24 -20.28
N VAL A 239 16.60 22.49 -20.41
CA VAL A 239 17.09 23.06 -21.69
C VAL A 239 18.22 22.21 -22.31
N HIS A 240 18.98 21.49 -21.49
CA HIS A 240 20.16 20.73 -21.92
C HIS A 240 19.93 19.21 -21.98
N GLY A 241 18.77 18.70 -21.56
CA GLY A 241 18.57 17.27 -21.40
C GLY A 241 17.46 16.89 -20.43
N TRP A 242 17.46 15.63 -20.00
CA TRP A 242 16.58 15.14 -18.95
C TRP A 242 17.36 14.95 -17.67
N GLU A 243 16.78 15.39 -16.57
CA GLU A 243 17.32 15.25 -15.22
C GLU A 243 16.42 14.28 -14.45
N ILE A 244 17.03 13.26 -13.86
CA ILE A 244 16.38 12.27 -13.02
C ILE A 244 17.01 12.39 -11.64
N ASP A 245 16.22 12.87 -10.68
CA ASP A 245 16.63 13.03 -9.29
C ASP A 245 15.92 12.01 -8.41
N ILE A 246 16.70 11.34 -7.57
CA ILE A 246 16.21 10.36 -6.63
C ILE A 246 16.64 10.79 -5.23
N ASN A 247 15.66 11.10 -4.39
CA ASN A 247 15.83 11.43 -2.98
C ASN A 247 15.22 10.33 -2.10
#